data_AF-Q45069-F1
#
_entry.id   AF-Q45069-F1
#
_cell.length_a   1.000
_cell.length_b   1.000
_cell.length_c   1.000
_cell.angle_alpha   90.00
_cell.angle_beta   90.00
_cell.angle_gamma   90.00
#
_symmetry.space_group_name_H-M   'P 1'
#
loop_
_entity.id
_entity.type
_entity.pdbx_description
1 polymer ?
#
loop_
_entity_poly.entity_id
_entity_poly.type
_entity_poly.pdbx_seq_one_letter_code
_entity_poly.pdbx_strand_id
1 'polypeptide(L)'
;MDEILKQYMVLYKKMSNMINGPDYPGKEKDIQHQKDQIEVYEKQLQQGFSTDYDYDVFADSVIKCAYGDMTLEDLEAVYYGLTTPFF
;
A
#
# COMPACT_ATOMS: atom_id res chain seq x y z
N MET A 1 -13.70 -3.48 4.67
CA MET A 1 -12.53 -2.65 4.35
C MET A 1 -12.06 -1.90 5.56
N ASP A 2 -10.94 -2.35 6.13
CA ASP A 2 -10.16 -1.58 7.10
C ASP A 2 -9.87 -0.18 6.53
N GLU A 3 -10.23 0.87 7.27
CA GLU A 3 -10.12 2.25 6.80
C GLU A 3 -8.66 2.64 6.51
N ILE A 4 -7.71 2.08 7.26
CA ILE A 4 -6.26 2.29 7.08
C ILE A 4 -5.83 1.69 5.75
N LEU A 5 -6.22 0.44 5.46
CA LEU A 5 -5.87 -0.23 4.21
C LEU A 5 -6.42 0.53 2.99
N LYS A 6 -7.66 1.01 3.08
CA LYS A 6 -8.26 1.82 2.01
C LYS A 6 -7.51 3.12 1.77
N GLN A 7 -7.16 3.84 2.84
CA GLN A 7 -6.43 5.11 2.74
C GLN A 7 -5.02 4.88 2.17
N TYR A 8 -4.31 3.86 2.67
CA TYR A 8 -3.02 3.43 2.14
C TYR A 8 -3.07 3.17 0.63
N MET A 9 -4.08 2.44 0.16
CA MET A 9 -4.23 2.13 -1.27
C MET A 9 -4.52 3.34 -2.15
N VAL A 10 -5.31 4.30 -1.66
CA VAL A 10 -5.54 5.56 -2.37
C VAL A 10 -4.23 6.33 -2.54
N LEU A 11 -3.41 6.38 -1.48
CA LEU A 11 -2.12 7.06 -1.50
C LEU A 11 -1.12 6.35 -2.42
N TYR A 12 -1.05 5.02 -2.38
CA TYR A 12 -0.16 4.24 -3.24
C TYR A 12 -0.53 4.39 -4.73
N LYS A 13 -1.82 4.32 -5.06
CA LYS A 13 -2.30 4.56 -6.43
C LYS A 13 -1.97 5.97 -6.91
N LYS A 14 -2.14 6.97 -6.04
CA LYS A 14 -1.77 8.36 -6.34
C LYS A 14 -0.26 8.49 -6.57
N MET A 15 0.57 7.84 -5.74
CA MET A 15 2.03 7.81 -5.90
C MET A 15 2.44 7.14 -7.22
N SER A 16 1.90 5.97 -7.53
CA SER A 16 2.15 5.26 -8.79
C SER A 16 1.80 6.14 -10.01
N ASN A 17 0.65 6.81 -9.96
CA ASN A 17 0.24 7.74 -11.02
C ASN A 17 1.17 8.96 -11.12
N MET A 18 1.66 9.50 -10.00
CA MET A 18 2.64 10.60 -10.04
C MET A 18 3.95 10.12 -10.67
N ILE A 19 4.50 9.00 -10.22
CA ILE A 19 5.76 8.44 -10.71
C ILE A 19 5.68 8.19 -12.22
N ASN A 20 4.63 7.51 -12.67
CA ASN A 20 4.43 7.11 -14.07
C ASN A 20 3.82 8.22 -14.96
N GLY A 21 3.31 9.29 -14.37
CA GLY A 21 2.72 10.43 -15.07
C GLY A 21 3.76 11.35 -15.71
N PRO A 22 3.32 12.35 -16.50
CA PRO A 22 4.21 13.34 -17.09
C PRO A 22 5.01 14.08 -16.02
N ASP A 23 6.18 14.59 -16.40
CA ASP A 23 6.97 15.43 -15.52
C ASP A 23 6.34 16.83 -15.39
N TYR A 24 6.47 17.44 -14.21
CA TYR A 24 5.96 18.78 -13.91
C TYR A 24 6.77 19.46 -12.81
N PRO A 25 6.89 20.80 -12.81
CA PRO A 25 7.61 21.52 -11.76
C PRO A 25 7.05 21.20 -10.37
N GLY A 26 7.88 20.65 -9.48
CA GLY A 26 7.48 20.26 -8.13
C GLY A 26 7.14 18.77 -7.96
N LYS A 27 7.10 17.97 -9.04
CA LYS A 27 6.82 16.53 -9.00
C LYS A 27 7.64 15.78 -7.95
N GLU A 28 8.93 16.05 -7.85
CA GLU A 28 9.80 15.39 -6.86
C GLU A 28 9.38 15.71 -5.41
N LYS A 29 9.01 16.96 -5.12
CA LYS A 29 8.53 17.36 -3.79
C LYS A 29 7.20 16.71 -3.47
N ASP A 30 6.29 16.63 -4.43
CA ASP A 30 5.00 15.97 -4.27
C ASP A 30 5.16 14.46 -4.06
N ILE A 31 6.06 13.82 -4.82
CA ILE A 31 6.42 12.41 -4.63
C ILE A 31 6.98 12.20 -3.23
N GLN A 32 7.89 13.07 -2.76
CA GLN A 32 8.45 12.94 -1.42
C GLN A 32 7.37 13.11 -0.35
N HIS A 33 6.52 14.14 -0.48
CA HIS A 33 5.42 14.35 0.46
C HIS A 33 4.44 13.16 0.48
N GLN A 34 4.19 12.55 -0.69
CA GLN A 34 3.35 11.38 -0.82
C GLN A 34 3.99 10.14 -0.18
N LYS A 35 5.32 9.96 -0.30
CA LYS A 35 6.09 8.91 0.41
C LYS A 35 6.01 9.08 1.92
N ASP A 36 6.19 10.29 2.43
CA ASP A 36 6.12 10.57 3.86
C ASP A 36 4.73 10.23 4.43
N GLN A 37 3.66 10.51 3.67
CA GLN A 37 2.31 10.10 4.05
C GLN A 37 2.14 8.58 4.05
N ILE A 38 2.61 7.91 2.99
CA ILE A 38 2.51 6.45 2.83
C ILE A 38 3.23 5.74 3.97
N GLU A 39 4.43 6.19 4.36
CA GLU A 39 5.24 5.61 5.44
C GLU A 39 4.48 5.55 6.78
N VAL A 40 3.63 6.55 7.06
CA VAL A 40 2.79 6.55 8.28
C VAL A 40 1.81 5.38 8.28
N TYR A 41 1.15 5.13 7.14
CA TYR A 41 0.23 4.01 7.01
C TYR A 41 0.95 2.67 6.93
N GLU A 42 2.12 2.59 6.27
CA GLU A 42 2.95 1.39 6.25
C GLU A 42 3.31 0.96 7.67
N LYS A 43 3.78 1.89 8.52
CA LYS A 43 4.10 1.60 9.91
C LYS A 43 2.90 1.12 10.73
N GLN A 44 1.69 1.60 10.42
CA GLN A 44 0.48 1.13 11.08
C GLN A 44 0.10 -0.28 10.62
N LEU A 45 0.19 -0.56 9.32
CA LEU A 45 -0.11 -1.87 8.75
C LEU A 45 0.92 -2.92 9.20
N GLN A 46 2.22 -2.55 9.26
CA GLN A 46 3.30 -3.40 9.75
C GLN A 46 3.04 -3.98 11.15
N GLN A 47 2.36 -3.24 12.03
CA GLN A 47 2.01 -3.71 13.38
C GLN A 47 1.04 -4.90 13.39
N GLY A 48 0.30 -5.11 12.30
CA GLY A 48 -0.61 -6.24 12.14
C GLY A 48 0.07 -7.54 11.70
N PHE A 49 1.30 -7.48 11.19
CA PHE A 49 2.01 -8.66 10.69
C PHE A 49 2.88 -9.29 11.78
N SER A 50 2.93 -10.63 11.79
CA SER A 50 3.74 -11.38 12.75
C SER A 50 5.19 -11.56 12.28
N THR A 51 5.44 -11.47 10.97
CA THR A 51 6.76 -11.63 10.38
C THR A 51 7.01 -10.60 9.26
N ASP A 52 8.28 -10.27 9.04
CA ASP A 52 8.70 -9.44 7.90
C ASP A 52 8.31 -10.09 6.56
N TYR A 53 8.33 -11.43 6.50
CA TYR A 53 7.91 -12.18 5.31
C TYR A 53 6.44 -11.94 4.97
N ASP A 54 5.54 -11.96 5.97
CA ASP A 54 4.12 -11.70 5.73
C ASP A 54 3.91 -10.26 5.24
N TYR A 55 4.66 -9.30 5.80
CA TYR A 55 4.62 -7.92 5.32
C TYR A 55 5.11 -7.80 3.87
N ASP A 56 6.20 -8.48 3.49
CA ASP A 56 6.71 -8.48 2.12
C ASP A 56 5.69 -9.06 1.12
N VAL A 57 4.98 -10.13 1.49
CA VAL A 57 3.89 -10.71 0.67
C VAL A 57 2.74 -9.71 0.50
N PHE A 58 2.39 -8.99 1.56
CA PHE A 58 1.40 -7.93 1.47
C PHE A 58 1.87 -6.78 0.58
N ALA A 59 3.12 -6.31 0.72
CA ALA A 59 3.67 -5.24 -0.10
C ALA A 59 3.72 -5.60 -1.60
N ASP A 60 4.09 -6.82 -1.95
CA ASP A 60 4.01 -7.33 -3.34
C ASP A 60 2.56 -7.32 -3.87
N SER A 61 1.59 -7.68 -3.02
CA SER A 61 0.18 -7.65 -3.36
C SER A 61 -0.33 -6.21 -3.56
N VAL A 62 0.14 -5.25 -2.77
CA VAL A 62 -0.17 -3.82 -2.96
C VAL A 62 0.29 -3.34 -4.34
N ILE A 63 1.51 -3.73 -4.74
CA ILE A 63 2.06 -3.43 -6.05
C ILE A 63 1.16 -4.00 -7.16
N LYS A 64 0.81 -5.29 -7.08
CA LYS A 64 -0.10 -5.95 -8.03
C LYS A 64 -1.46 -5.24 -8.10
N CYS A 65 -2.01 -4.84 -6.97
CA CYS A 65 -3.28 -4.11 -6.92
C CYS A 65 -3.18 -2.74 -7.60
N ALA A 66 -2.06 -2.04 -7.40
CA ALA A 66 -1.83 -0.74 -8.03
C ALA A 66 -1.68 -0.81 -9.56
N TYR A 67 -1.09 -1.89 -10.07
CA TYR A 67 -0.99 -2.16 -11.50
C TYR A 67 -2.27 -2.74 -12.12
N GLY A 68 -3.26 -3.09 -11.29
CA GLY A 68 -4.53 -3.66 -11.74
C GLY A 68 -4.50 -5.17 -11.94
N ASP A 69 -3.44 -5.85 -11.50
CA ASP A 69 -3.30 -7.31 -11.56
C ASP A 69 -4.14 -8.03 -10.49
N MET A 70 -4.58 -7.31 -9.46
CA MET A 70 -5.55 -7.81 -8.47
C MET A 70 -6.51 -6.70 -8.03
N THR A 71 -7.68 -7.08 -7.52
CA THR A 71 -8.66 -6.11 -7.02
C THR A 71 -8.33 -5.64 -5.60
N LEU A 72 -8.98 -4.56 -5.16
CA LEU A 72 -8.88 -4.08 -3.79
C LEU A 72 -9.47 -5.09 -2.79
N GLU A 73 -10.48 -5.85 -3.21
CA GLU A 73 -11.10 -6.92 -2.42
C GLU A 73 -10.13 -8.09 -2.23
N ASP A 74 -9.41 -8.48 -3.29
CA ASP A 74 -8.37 -9.51 -3.21
C ASP A 74 -7.24 -9.09 -2.26
N LEU A 75 -6.83 -7.82 -2.32
CA LEU A 75 -5.79 -7.29 -1.43
C LEU A 75 -6.24 -7.29 0.03
N GLU A 76 -7.49 -6.91 0.29
CA GLU A 76 -8.07 -6.99 1.63
C GLU A 76 -8.10 -8.44 2.14
N ALA A 77 -8.42 -9.41 1.28
CA ALA A 77 -8.35 -10.82 1.62
C ALA A 77 -6.91 -11.29 1.94
N VAL A 78 -5.91 -10.82 1.19
CA VAL A 78 -4.49 -11.09 1.48
C VAL A 78 -4.09 -10.50 2.83
N TYR A 79 -4.45 -9.23 3.08
CA TYR A 79 -4.15 -8.58 4.37
C TYR A 79 -4.70 -9.39 5.54
N TYR A 80 -5.99 -9.71 5.54
CA TYR A 80 -6.57 -10.51 6.62
C TYR A 80 -5.99 -11.92 6.70
N GLY A 81 -5.68 -12.56 5.57
CA GLY A 81 -5.06 -13.89 5.56
C GLY A 81 -3.68 -13.91 6.21
N LEU A 82 -2.96 -12.79 6.18
CA LEU A 82 -1.61 -12.64 6.73
C LEU A 82 -1.59 -12.08 8.15
N THR A 83 -2.58 -11.27 8.54
CA THR A 83 -2.65 -10.65 9.88
C THR A 83 -3.58 -11.38 10.85
N THR A 84 -4.45 -12.27 10.37
CA THR A 84 -5.35 -13.03 11.25
C THR A 84 -4.63 -14.25 11.81
N PRO A 85 -4.52 -14.42 13.14
CA PRO A 85 -3.98 -15.64 13.72
C PRO A 85 -4.87 -16.83 13.34
N PHE A 86 -4.28 -17.89 12.77
CA PHE A 86 -4.93 -19.20 12.69
C PHE A 86 -5.07 -19.75 14.12
N PHE A 87 -6.26 -19.60 14.71
CA PHE A 87 -6.64 -20.28 15.95
C PHE A 87 -7.18 -21.68 15.66
#